data_AF-A0A661RJ86-F1
#
_entry.id   AF-A0A661RJ86-F1
#
_cell.length_a   1.000
_cell.length_b   1.000
_cell.length_c   1.000
_cell.angle_alpha   90.00
_cell.angle_beta   90.00
_cell.angle_gamma   90.00
#
_symmetry.space_group_name_H-M   'P 1'
#
loop_
_entity.id
_entity.type
_entity.pdbx_description
1 polymer ?
#
loop_
_entity_poly.entity_id
_entity_poly.type
_entity_poly.pdbx_seq_one_letter_code
_entity_poly.pdbx_strand_id
1 'polypeptide(L)'
;MQIQNIFKKNISRPINGVVKADQLNESVVWHELDEYVVTRELDKHFRIFLSSYLGVIDNQNDPIIAGRMAVWISGFFGSGKSHFIKILSYLLGDCWLIFFRMDKRDRRKL
;
A
#
# COMPACT_ATOMS: atom_id res chain seq x y z
N MET A 1 27.44 -21.07 -18.08
CA MET A 1 26.66 -20.19 -17.18
C MET A 1 25.20 -20.31 -17.59
N GLN A 2 24.30 -20.73 -16.72
CA GLN A 2 22.86 -20.80 -17.05
C GLN A 2 22.19 -19.46 -16.71
N ILE A 3 21.31 -18.97 -17.58
CA ILE A 3 20.58 -17.71 -17.42
C ILE A 3 19.82 -17.66 -16.09
N GLN A 4 19.31 -18.80 -15.62
CA GLN A 4 18.62 -18.93 -14.33
C GLN A 4 19.46 -18.47 -13.13
N ASN A 5 20.79 -18.60 -13.19
CA ASN A 5 21.69 -18.25 -12.10
C ASN A 5 21.94 -16.74 -11.97
N ILE A 6 21.43 -15.94 -12.91
CA ILE A 6 21.49 -14.48 -12.88
C ILE A 6 20.37 -13.91 -11.98
N PHE A 7 19.27 -14.66 -11.82
CA PHE A 7 18.10 -14.18 -11.08
C PHE A 7 18.22 -14.47 -9.59
N LYS A 8 17.97 -13.45 -8.77
CA LYS A 8 17.94 -13.58 -7.31
C LYS A 8 16.78 -14.44 -6.79
N LYS A 9 15.67 -14.50 -7.54
CA LYS A 9 14.47 -15.27 -7.20
C LYS A 9 14.16 -16.28 -8.32
N ASN A 10 13.50 -17.38 -7.96
CA ASN A 10 13.10 -18.42 -8.91
C ASN A 10 12.20 -17.84 -10.02
N ILE A 11 12.50 -18.17 -11.28
CA ILE A 11 11.78 -17.72 -12.47
C ILE A 11 10.44 -18.44 -12.68
N SER A 12 10.28 -19.65 -12.13
CA SER A 12 9.06 -20.45 -12.23
C SER A 12 8.07 -20.18 -11.09
N ARG A 13 8.32 -19.15 -10.26
CA ARG A 13 7.42 -18.80 -9.15
C ARG A 13 6.09 -18.25 -9.68
N PRO A 14 4.96 -18.59 -9.05
CA PRO A 14 3.67 -18.02 -9.42
C PRO A 14 3.67 -16.52 -9.11
N ILE A 15 3.51 -15.68 -10.12
CA ILE A 15 3.36 -14.23 -9.97
C ILE A 15 1.90 -13.88 -10.25
N ASN A 16 1.21 -13.33 -9.27
CA ASN A 16 -0.12 -12.76 -9.49
C ASN A 16 0.03 -11.44 -10.24
N GLY A 17 -0.16 -11.47 -11.55
CA GLY A 17 -0.06 -10.27 -12.40
C GLY A 17 -1.14 -9.22 -12.15
N VAL A 18 -2.20 -9.57 -11.40
CA VAL A 18 -3.29 -8.66 -11.05
C VAL A 18 -3.47 -8.66 -9.55
N VAL A 19 -3.10 -7.54 -8.92
CA VAL A 19 -3.41 -7.27 -7.52
C VAL A 19 -4.90 -6.94 -7.42
N LYS A 20 -5.70 -7.88 -6.91
CA LYS A 20 -7.11 -7.64 -6.60
C LYS A 20 -7.29 -7.32 -5.11
N ALA A 21 -8.29 -6.50 -4.80
CA ALA A 21 -8.58 -6.05 -3.43
C ALA A 21 -9.40 -7.06 -2.61
N ASP A 22 -9.95 -8.09 -3.25
CA ASP A 22 -10.77 -9.16 -2.65
C ASP A 22 -9.93 -10.33 -2.10
N GLN A 23 -8.64 -10.41 -2.44
CA GLN A 23 -7.75 -11.49 -2.02
C GLN A 23 -7.12 -11.19 -0.65
N LEU A 24 -7.86 -11.51 0.42
CA LEU A 24 -7.44 -11.34 1.82
C LEU A 24 -6.82 -12.61 2.44
N ASN A 25 -6.60 -13.65 1.65
CA ASN A 25 -5.93 -14.85 2.14
C ASN A 25 -4.52 -14.48 2.64
N GLU A 26 -4.21 -14.83 3.88
CA GLU A 26 -2.95 -14.47 4.54
C GLU A 26 -1.72 -14.89 3.71
N SER A 27 -1.79 -16.06 3.06
CA SER A 27 -0.76 -16.54 2.13
C SER A 27 -0.55 -15.65 0.90
N VAL A 28 -1.61 -15.01 0.40
CA VAL A 28 -1.54 -14.06 -0.73
C VAL A 28 -0.95 -12.73 -0.28
N VAL A 29 -1.33 -12.26 0.92
CA VAL A 29 -0.79 -11.03 1.51
C VAL A 29 0.71 -11.16 1.75
N TRP A 30 1.16 -12.28 2.34
CA TRP A 30 2.58 -12.55 2.54
C TRP A 30 3.36 -12.62 1.23
N HIS A 31 2.80 -13.26 0.21
CA HIS A 31 3.43 -13.35 -1.10
C HIS A 31 3.51 -11.98 -1.80
N GLU A 32 2.46 -11.16 -1.68
CA GLU A 32 2.45 -9.79 -2.20
C GLU A 32 3.49 -8.89 -1.50
N LEU A 33 3.64 -9.02 -0.17
CA LEU A 33 4.67 -8.33 0.60
C LEU A 33 6.08 -8.78 0.22
N ASP A 34 6.32 -10.07 0.00
CA ASP A 34 7.64 -10.59 -0.41
C ASP A 34 8.03 -10.13 -1.83
N GLU A 35 7.06 -9.96 -2.72
CA GLU A 35 7.27 -9.41 -4.07
C GLU A 35 7.30 -7.88 -4.10
N TYR A 36 6.91 -7.19 -3.02
CA TYR A 36 6.89 -5.73 -2.98
C TYR A 36 8.29 -5.14 -2.89
N VAL A 37 8.75 -4.52 -3.98
CA VAL A 37 10.07 -3.88 -4.03
C VAL A 37 9.97 -2.42 -3.61
N VAL A 38 10.59 -2.09 -2.48
CA VAL A 38 10.71 -0.71 -2.00
C VAL A 38 11.85 -0.01 -2.74
N THR A 39 11.51 0.98 -3.56
CA THR A 39 12.49 1.88 -4.18
C THR A 39 12.88 3.01 -3.21
N ARG A 40 13.96 3.73 -3.52
CA ARG A 40 14.40 4.89 -2.71
C ARG A 40 13.35 6.00 -2.64
N GLU A 41 12.53 6.14 -3.67
CA GLU A 41 11.44 7.13 -3.71
C GLU A 41 10.28 6.69 -2.83
N LEU A 42 9.91 5.41 -2.90
CA LEU A 42 8.90 4.80 -2.03
C LEU A 42 9.27 4.94 -0.55
N ASP A 43 10.53 4.69 -0.18
CA ASP A 43 11.02 4.88 1.19
C ASP A 43 10.78 6.32 1.68
N LYS A 44 11.08 7.34 0.86
CA LYS A 44 10.79 8.74 1.21
C LYS A 44 9.29 8.97 1.44
N HIS A 45 8.42 8.42 0.59
CA HIS A 45 6.98 8.54 0.75
C HIS A 45 6.48 7.86 2.03
N PHE A 46 6.99 6.66 2.36
CA PHE A 46 6.68 5.98 3.62
C PHE A 46 7.11 6.82 4.83
N ARG A 47 8.33 7.39 4.82
CA ARG A 47 8.80 8.25 5.91
C ARG A 47 7.93 9.47 6.11
N ILE A 48 7.58 10.18 5.04
CA ILE A 48 6.72 11.37 5.13
C ILE A 48 5.35 10.98 5.72
N PHE A 49 4.76 9.89 5.25
CA PHE A 49 3.51 9.37 5.77
C PHE A 49 3.61 9.04 7.26
N LEU A 50 4.59 8.21 7.65
CA LEU A 50 4.75 7.75 9.02
C LEU A 50 5.08 8.89 9.98
N SER A 51 5.93 9.85 9.59
CA SER A 51 6.20 11.02 10.42
C SER A 51 4.95 11.86 10.67
N SER A 52 4.11 12.02 9.64
CA SER A 52 2.83 12.73 9.77
C SER A 52 1.86 11.95 10.66
N TYR A 53 1.82 10.63 10.51
CA TYR A 53 0.97 9.73 11.29
C TYR A 53 1.36 9.69 12.77
N LEU A 54 2.65 9.53 13.06
CA LEU A 54 3.19 9.51 14.43
C LEU A 54 3.01 10.87 15.12
N GLY A 55 3.21 11.98 14.40
CA GLY A 55 2.97 13.32 14.95
C GLY A 55 1.53 13.53 15.44
N VAL A 56 0.55 12.83 14.87
CA VAL A 56 -0.84 12.85 15.34
C VAL A 56 -1.05 11.92 16.53
N ILE A 57 -0.43 10.74 16.51
CA ILE A 57 -0.46 9.80 17.64
C ILE A 57 0.13 10.44 18.91
N ASP A 58 1.21 11.19 18.79
CA ASP A 58 1.86 11.86 19.93
C ASP A 58 1.03 13.04 20.48
N ASN A 59 0.10 13.58 19.68
CA ASN A 59 -0.72 14.74 20.02
C ASN A 59 -2.23 14.42 20.03
N GLN A 60 -2.60 13.18 20.37
CA GLN A 60 -3.99 12.68 20.33
C GLN A 60 -5.00 13.52 21.13
N ASN A 61 -4.54 14.21 22.18
CA ASN A 61 -5.40 15.02 23.04
C ASN A 61 -5.80 16.37 22.42
N ASP A 62 -5.22 16.76 21.28
CA ASP A 62 -5.61 17.96 20.55
C ASP A 62 -6.66 17.61 19.48
N PRO A 63 -7.94 18.00 19.66
CA PRO A 63 -9.02 17.69 18.71
C PRO A 63 -8.78 18.27 17.32
N ILE A 64 -7.97 19.34 17.23
CA ILE A 64 -7.63 20.01 15.98
C ILE A 64 -6.64 19.17 15.17
N ILE A 65 -5.69 18.52 15.84
CA ILE A 65 -4.65 17.70 15.21
C ILE A 65 -5.23 16.33 14.81
N ALA A 66 -5.99 15.69 15.70
CA ALA A 66 -6.64 14.42 15.42
C ALA A 66 -7.66 14.51 14.25
N GLY A 67 -8.38 15.63 14.13
CA GLY A 67 -9.39 15.83 13.08
C GLY A 67 -8.85 16.26 11.70
N ARG A 68 -7.55 16.61 11.58
CA ARG A 68 -6.97 17.19 10.34
C ARG A 68 -5.96 16.30 9.64
N MET A 69 -5.77 15.06 10.08
CA MET A 69 -4.80 14.18 9.44
C MET A 69 -5.34 13.65 8.11
N ALA A 70 -4.85 14.20 7.01
CA ALA A 70 -5.12 13.72 5.66
C ALA A 70 -3.84 13.71 4.85
N VAL A 71 -3.59 12.59 4.15
CA VAL A 71 -2.47 12.47 3.21
C VAL A 71 -3.03 12.37 1.79
N TRP A 72 -2.54 13.24 0.92
CA TRP A 72 -2.89 13.24 -0.50
C TRP A 72 -1.83 12.49 -1.31
N ILE A 73 -2.25 11.47 -2.05
CA ILE A 73 -1.36 10.66 -2.89
C ILE A 73 -1.70 10.93 -4.36
N SER A 74 -0.77 11.53 -5.09
CA SER A 74 -0.90 11.88 -6.50
C SER A 74 0.19 11.25 -7.36
N GLY A 75 -0.09 11.03 -8.65
CA GLY A 75 0.87 10.46 -9.60
C GLY A 75 0.22 9.85 -10.85
N PHE A 76 1.02 9.49 -11.85
CA PHE A 76 0.57 8.97 -13.15
C PHE A 76 -0.11 7.59 -13.08
N PHE A 77 -0.97 7.25 -14.05
CA PHE A 77 -1.56 5.91 -14.12
C PHE A 77 -0.46 4.83 -14.22
N GLY A 78 -0.66 3.69 -13.54
CA GLY A 78 0.36 2.63 -13.47
C GLY A 78 1.52 2.88 -12.48
N SER A 79 1.59 4.04 -11.82
CA SER A 79 2.69 4.37 -10.88
C SER A 79 2.64 3.64 -9.53
N GLY A 80 1.78 2.65 -9.35
CA GLY A 80 1.69 1.85 -8.12
C GLY A 80 0.95 2.50 -6.93
N LYS A 81 0.23 3.62 -7.10
CA LYS A 81 -0.48 4.32 -5.99
C LYS A 81 -1.44 3.43 -5.19
N SER A 82 -2.28 2.65 -5.87
CA SER A 82 -3.23 1.76 -5.19
C SER A 82 -2.51 0.64 -4.45
N HIS A 83 -1.41 0.13 -5.02
CA HIS A 83 -0.57 -0.89 -4.38
C HIS A 83 0.11 -0.31 -3.14
N PHE A 84 0.65 0.92 -3.21
CA PHE A 84 1.23 1.61 -2.05
C PHE A 84 0.23 1.74 -0.89
N ILE A 85 -1.00 2.19 -1.16
CA ILE A 85 -2.06 2.28 -0.13
C ILE A 85 -2.40 0.90 0.45
N LYS A 86 -2.38 -0.15 -0.39
CA LYS A 86 -2.64 -1.52 0.03
C LYS A 86 -1.59 -2.02 1.00
N ILE A 87 -0.30 -1.81 0.69
CA ILE A 87 0.81 -2.14 1.60
C ILE A 87 0.71 -1.34 2.89
N LEU A 88 0.37 -0.05 2.81
CA LEU A 88 0.21 0.80 4.00
C LEU A 88 -0.88 0.28 4.94
N SER A 89 -2.00 -0.19 4.39
CA SER A 89 -3.09 -0.79 5.15
C SER A 89 -2.69 -2.12 5.80
N TYR A 90 -1.87 -2.94 5.14
CA TYR A 90 -1.28 -4.13 5.76
C TYR A 90 -0.37 -3.76 6.95
N LEU A 91 0.47 -2.73 6.79
CA LEU A 91 1.39 -2.27 7.83
C LEU A 91 0.70 -1.65 9.05
N LEU A 92 -0.43 -0.96 8.83
CA LEU A 92 -1.21 -0.31 9.89
C LEU A 92 -2.17 -1.28 10.61
N GLY A 93 -2.26 -2.54 10.17
CA GLY A 93 -3.15 -3.56 10.77
C GLY A 93 -4.62 -3.44 10.36
N ASP A 94 -5.01 -2.37 9.67
CA ASP A 94 -6.37 -2.12 9.23
C ASP A 94 -6.62 -2.64 7.81
N CYS A 95 -6.71 -3.96 7.66
CA CYS A 95 -7.04 -4.61 6.39
C CYS A 95 -8.42 -4.18 5.82
N TRP A 96 -9.31 -3.65 6.67
CA TRP A 96 -10.65 -3.16 6.30
C TRP A 96 -10.68 -1.76 5.66
N LEU A 97 -9.63 -0.94 5.78
CA LEU A 97 -9.68 0.48 5.40
C LEU A 97 -9.74 0.71 3.88
N ILE A 98 -9.26 -0.24 3.08
CA ILE A 98 -9.20 -0.14 1.62
C ILE A 98 -10.59 -0.32 1.00
N PHE A 99 -11.42 -1.21 1.57
CA PHE A 99 -12.72 -1.55 1.00
C PHE A 99 -13.68 -0.35 1.03
N PHE A 100 -13.63 0.45 2.09
CA PHE A 100 -14.56 1.57 2.27
C PHE A 100 -14.29 2.76 1.34
N ARG A 101 -13.04 2.95 0.89
CA ARG A 101 -12.66 4.10 0.03
C ARG A 101 -12.66 3.79 -1.47
N MET A 102 -12.59 2.53 -1.87
CA MET A 102 -12.70 2.12 -3.28
C MET A 102 -14.16 2.08 -3.78
N ASP A 103 -15.13 1.72 -2.94
CA ASP A 103 -16.54 1.58 -3.33
C ASP A 103 -17.26 2.92 -3.62
N LYS A 104 -16.78 4.03 -3.06
CA LYS A 104 -17.42 5.36 -3.22
C LYS A 104 -17.18 6.04 -4.56
N ARG A 105 -16.47 5.42 -5.51
CA ARG A 105 -16.07 6.06 -6.78
C ARG A 105 -16.86 5.64 -8.02
N ASP A 106 -17.95 4.86 -7.88
CA ASP A 106 -18.77 4.49 -9.04
C ASP A 106 -20.29 4.49 -8.79
N ARG A 107 -20.83 5.56 -8.20
CA ARG A 107 -22.25 5.95 -8.34
C ARG A 107 -22.44 7.46 -8.27
N ARG A 108 -22.09 8.14 -9.37
CA ARG A 108 -22.71 9.43 -9.76
C ARG A 108 -22.89 9.46 -11.28
N LYS A 109 -23.79 8.61 -11.75
CA LYS A 109 -24.60 8.83 -12.96
C LYS A 109 -25.99 8.30 -12.64
N LEU A 110 -26.82 9.19 -12.07
CA LEU A 110 -28.25 9.37 -12.26
C LEU A 110 -28.57 10.73 -11.64
#